data_AF-A0A7W1BWJ7-F1
#
_entry.id   AF-A0A7W1BWJ7-F1
#
_cell.length_a   1.000
_cell.length_b   1.000
_cell.length_c   1.000
_cell.angle_alpha   90.00
_cell.angle_beta   90.00
_cell.angle_gamma   90.00
#
_symmetry.space_group_name_H-M   'P 1'
#
loop_
_entity.id
_entity.type
_entity.pdbx_description
1 polymer ?
#
loop_
_entity_poly.entity_id
_entity_poly.type
_entity_poly.pdbx_seq_one_letter_code
_entity_poly.pdbx_strand_id
1 'polypeptide(L)' 'MRTNHVHTVVTAHKKPGLVLNAFKANSTRQLRQDGLWPHPFSPWADKGSKRRLWNEQSVAGAIDYVLNGQGDDLPDFDD' A
#
# COMPACT_ATOMS: atom_id res chain seq x y z
N MET A 1 11.45 -10.04 3.85
CA MET A 1 10.03 -9.63 4.03
C MET A 1 9.92 -8.66 5.19
N ARG A 2 9.47 -7.43 4.94
CA ARG A 2 8.99 -6.55 6.02
C ARG A 2 7.56 -7.00 6.36
N THR A 3 7.41 -7.76 7.44
CA THR A 3 6.11 -8.35 7.84
C THR A 3 5.11 -7.35 8.42
N ASN A 4 5.50 -6.07 8.54
CA ASN A 4 4.72 -5.00 9.16
C ASN A 4 4.28 -3.90 8.18
N HIS A 5 4.47 -4.09 6.88
CA HIS A 5 4.08 -3.12 5.85
C HIS A 5 3.40 -3.80 4.67
N VAL A 6 2.60 -3.05 3.92
CA VAL A 6 1.90 -3.54 2.72
C VAL A 6 2.25 -2.62 1.56
N HIS A 7 2.63 -3.22 0.43
CA HIS A 7 2.80 -2.52 -0.84
C HIS A 7 1.72 -2.97 -1.82
N THR A 8 1.20 -2.04 -2.61
CA THR A 8 0.17 -2.32 -3.62
C THR A 8 0.31 -1.37 -4.79
N VAL A 9 0.06 -1.87 -6.00
CA VAL A 9 -0.03 -1.08 -7.24
C VAL A 9 -1.47 -1.11 -7.70
N VAL A 10 -2.09 0.06 -7.87
CA VAL A 10 -3.50 0.18 -8.24
C VAL A 10 -3.74 1.30 -9.22
N THR A 11 -4.75 1.13 -10.07
CA THR A 11 -5.34 2.20 -10.87
C THR A 11 -6.65 2.66 -10.23
N ALA A 12 -6.88 3.97 -10.17
CA ALA A 12 -8.11 4.53 -9.61
C ALA A 12 -8.39 5.94 -10.14
N HIS A 13 -9.67 6.26 -10.35
CA HIS A 13 -10.13 7.61 -10.71
C HIS A 13 -10.27 8.57 -9.50
N LYS A 14 -9.47 8.35 -8.44
CA LYS A 14 -9.52 9.11 -7.19
C LYS A 14 -8.13 9.58 -6.79
N LYS A 15 -8.06 10.65 -5.98
CA LYS A 15 -6.78 11.17 -5.45
C LYS A 15 -6.08 10.08 -4.61
N PRO A 16 -4.75 9.92 -4.70
CA PRO A 16 -4.02 8.87 -3.97
C PRO A 16 -4.27 8.85 -2.45
N GLY A 17 -4.47 10.03 -1.83
CA GLY A 17 -4.80 10.13 -0.41
C GLY A 17 -6.13 9.47 -0.03
N LEU A 18 -7.15 9.58 -0.89
CA LEU A 18 -8.45 8.94 -0.68
C LEU A 18 -8.35 7.43 -0.83
N VAL A 19 -7.58 6.96 -1.81
CA VAL A 19 -7.32 5.52 -2.03
C VAL A 19 -6.59 4.92 -0.82
N LEU A 20 -5.53 5.57 -0.32
CA LEU A 20 -4.81 5.12 0.87
C LEU A 20 -5.72 5.06 2.10
N ASN A 21 -6.52 6.10 2.34
CA ASN A 21 -7.45 6.13 3.47
C ASN A 21 -8.50 5.01 3.37
N ALA A 22 -9.03 4.76 2.16
CA ALA A 22 -9.97 3.68 1.92
C ALA A 22 -9.35 2.31 2.21
N PHE A 23 -8.10 2.06 1.82
CA PHE A 23 -7.40 0.81 2.16
C PHE A 23 -7.22 0.65 3.67
N LYS A 24 -6.73 1.68 4.37
CA LYS A 24 -6.54 1.62 5.82
C LYS A 24 -7.84 1.37 6.57
N ALA A 25 -8.90 2.10 6.21
CA ALA A 25 -10.20 1.97 6.85
C ALA A 25 -10.84 0.60 6.60
N ASN A 26 -10.86 0.13 5.33
CA ASN A 26 -11.48 -1.15 5.00
C ASN A 26 -10.72 -2.34 5.57
N SER A 27 -9.38 -2.33 5.49
CA SER A 27 -8.58 -3.39 6.12
C SER A 27 -8.75 -3.41 7.63
N THR A 28 -8.78 -2.25 8.30
CA THR A 28 -9.04 -2.19 9.75
C THR A 28 -10.42 -2.73 10.10
N ARG A 29 -11.45 -2.39 9.31
CA ARG A 29 -12.81 -2.95 9.48
C ARG A 29 -12.80 -4.47 9.34
N GLN A 30 -12.16 -5.00 8.29
CA GLN A 30 -12.11 -6.43 8.04
C GLN A 30 -11.34 -7.16 9.14
N LEU A 31 -10.15 -6.67 9.53
CA LEU A 31 -9.36 -7.22 10.63
C LEU A 31 -10.14 -7.27 11.95
N ARG A 32 -10.99 -6.29 12.22
CA ARG A 32 -11.87 -6.28 13.41
C ARG A 32 -12.99 -7.31 13.30
N GLN A 33 -13.62 -7.42 12.13
CA GLN A 33 -14.68 -8.40 11.89
C GLN A 33 -14.15 -9.84 12.02
N ASP A 34 -12.91 -10.07 11.62
CA ASP A 34 -12.23 -11.36 11.72
C ASP A 34 -11.63 -11.61 13.11
N GLY A 35 -11.76 -10.67 14.06
CA GLY A 35 -11.19 -10.77 15.40
C GLY A 35 -9.66 -10.65 15.47
N LEU A 36 -9.01 -10.28 14.37
CA LEU A 36 -7.55 -10.16 14.24
C LEU A 36 -6.99 -8.84 14.79
N TRP A 37 -7.83 -7.85 15.06
CA TRP A 37 -7.42 -6.56 15.63
C TRP A 37 -8.43 -6.03 16.66
N PRO A 38 -8.33 -6.42 17.94
CA PRO A 38 -9.30 -6.04 18.98
C PRO A 38 -9.11 -4.61 19.52
N HIS A 39 -8.07 -3.89 19.06
CA HIS A 39 -7.75 -2.57 19.59
C HIS A 39 -8.66 -1.46 19.02
N PRO A 40 -8.98 -0.43 19.85
CA PRO A 40 -9.84 0.68 19.44
C PRO A 40 -9.13 1.64 18.45
N PHE A 41 -7.79 1.66 18.46
CA PHE A 41 -6.98 2.44 17.53
C PHE A 41 -6.65 1.67 16.24
N SER A 42 -6.24 2.41 15.21
CA SER A 42 -5.83 1.87 13.91
C SER A 42 -4.50 1.10 14.00
N PRO A 43 -4.33 -0.04 13.29
CA PRO A 43 -3.04 -0.72 13.16
C PRO A 43 -2.04 0.06 12.28
N TRP A 44 -2.53 0.97 11.46
CA TRP A 44 -1.73 1.73 10.49
C TRP A 44 -1.11 2.99 11.12
N ALA A 45 0.14 3.27 10.76
CA ALA A 45 0.74 4.60 10.95
C ALA A 45 -0.12 5.69 10.29
N ASP A 46 -0.03 6.94 10.74
CA ASP A 46 -0.85 8.06 10.23
C ASP A 46 -0.66 8.29 8.72
N LYS A 47 0.59 8.41 8.27
CA LYS A 47 0.95 8.64 6.86
C LYS A 47 1.15 7.35 6.07
N GLY A 48 1.50 7.49 4.80
CA GLY A 48 1.82 6.36 3.90
C GLY A 48 2.30 6.89 2.55
N SER A 49 3.21 6.13 1.91
CA SER A 49 3.73 6.45 0.59
C SER A 49 2.63 6.36 -0.47
N LYS A 50 2.66 7.27 -1.45
CA LYS A 50 1.61 7.46 -2.48
C LYS A 50 2.24 7.89 -3.82
N ARG A 51 3.20 7.09 -4.30
CA ARG A 51 3.90 7.37 -5.55
C ARG A 51 2.96 7.22 -6.75
N ARG A 52 3.03 8.14 -7.71
CA ARG A 52 2.36 8.03 -9.00
C ARG A 52 3.32 7.38 -9.98
N LEU A 53 2.80 6.52 -10.83
CA LEU A 53 3.53 5.85 -11.89
C LEU A 53 2.97 6.40 -13.21
N TRP A 54 3.84 6.96 -14.04
CA TRP A 54 3.43 7.76 -15.20
C TRP A 54 3.59 7.06 -16.53
N ASN A 55 4.43 6.02 -16.58
CA ASN A 55 4.70 5.23 -17.77
C ASN A 55 4.56 3.73 -17.48
N GLU A 56 4.47 2.92 -18.54
CA GLU A 56 4.29 1.46 -18.44
C GLU A 56 5.48 0.76 -17.78
N GLN A 57 6.70 1.27 -18.00
CA GLN A 57 7.93 0.73 -17.40
C GLN A 57 7.92 0.88 -15.88
N SER A 58 7.54 2.05 -15.36
CA SER A 58 7.36 2.31 -13.93
C SER A 58 6.30 1.40 -13.31
N VAL A 59 5.21 1.15 -14.04
CA VAL A 59 4.15 0.21 -13.60
C VAL A 59 4.70 -1.21 -13.51
N ALA A 60 5.40 -1.67 -14.55
CA ALA A 60 5.99 -3.01 -14.57
C ALA A 60 7.01 -3.20 -13.44
N GLY A 61 7.91 -2.24 -13.24
CA GLY A 61 8.91 -2.27 -12.17
C GLY A 61 8.26 -2.27 -10.77
N ALA A 62 7.20 -1.47 -10.57
CA ALA A 62 6.49 -1.46 -9.30
C ALA A 62 5.76 -2.78 -9.02
N ILE A 63 5.18 -3.41 -10.06
CA ILE A 63 4.56 -4.74 -9.94
C ILE A 63 5.62 -5.78 -9.56
N ASP A 64 6.77 -5.78 -10.24
CA ASP A 64 7.87 -6.71 -9.95
C ASP A 64 8.37 -6.54 -8.51
N TYR A 65 8.59 -5.30 -8.06
CA TYR A 65 8.95 -5.02 -6.67
C TYR A 65 7.89 -5.54 -5.67
N VAL A 66 6.60 -5.34 -5.94
CA VAL A 66 5.52 -5.82 -5.06
C VAL A 66 5.46 -7.35 -5.05
N LEU A 67 5.75 -8.04 -6.15
CA LEU A 67 5.68 -9.50 -6.17
C LEU A 67 6.95 -10.17 -5.64
N ASN A 68 8.12 -9.61 -5.97
CA ASN A 68 9.42 -10.29 -5.85
C ASN A 68 10.42 -9.55 -4.95
N GLY A 69 10.29 -8.23 -4.77
CA GLY A 69 11.30 -7.37 -4.14
C GLY A 69 11.00 -6.92 -2.70
N GLN A 70 9.94 -7.44 -2.05
CA GLN A 70 9.48 -6.96 -0.74
C GLN A 70 10.49 -7.24 0.41
N GLY A 71 11.48 -6.36 0.57
CA GLY A 71 12.52 -6.50 1.58
C GLY A 71 13.47 -5.31 1.67
N ASP A 72 13.85 -4.76 0.52
CA ASP A 72 14.81 -3.66 0.41
C ASP A 72 14.12 -2.29 0.33
N ASP A 73 14.90 -1.23 0.15
CA ASP A 73 14.37 0.11 -0.04
C ASP A 73 13.52 0.22 -1.31
N LEU A 74 12.55 1.14 -1.27
CA LEU A 74 11.69 1.41 -2.43
C LEU A 74 12.55 1.89 -3.60
N PRO A 75 12.47 1.24 -4.78
CA PRO A 75 13.22 1.66 -5.95
C PRO A 75 12.79 3.05 -6.43
N ASP A 76 13.69 3.70 -7.18
CA ASP A 76 13.29 4.80 -8.02
C ASP A 76 12.54 4.26 -9.26
N PHE A 77 11.41 4.88 -9.59
CA PHE A 77 10.55 4.45 -10.71
C PHE A 77 10.35 5.57 -11.73
N ASP A 78 11.08 6.69 -11.62
CA ASP A 78 10.90 7.86 -12.49
C ASP A 78 11.73 7.81 -13.79
N ASP A 79 12.40 6.69 -14.08
CA ASP A 79 13.14 6.45 -15.34
C ASP A 79 12.23 6.20 -16.55
#